data_AF-A0A6P0XKQ0-F1
#
_entry.id   AF-A0A6P0XKQ0-F1
#
_cell.length_a   1.000
_cell.length_b   1.000
_cell.length_c   1.000
_cell.angle_alpha   90.00
_cell.angle_beta   90.00
_cell.angle_gamma   90.00
#
_symmetry.space_group_name_H-M   'P 1'
#
loop_
_entity.id
_entity.type
_entity.pdbx_description
1 polymer ?
#
loop_
_entity_poly.entity_id
_entity_poly.type
_entity_poly.pdbx_seq_one_letter_code
_entity_poly.pdbx_strand_id
1 'polypeptide(L)'
;MPLENCLSKDDRVLIDSGEGEGKRNSSGAKLARNLIGTAKRLGHLGYPYKGDPHKLFSDYCSRCTPPIESKEAQKIWKKNKTSLLLDS
;
A
#
# COMPACT_ATOMS: atom_id res chain seq x y z
N MET A 1 7.75 -1.82 15.84
CA MET A 1 8.02 -0.70 14.92
C MET A 1 6.82 -0.51 13.98
N PRO A 2 6.38 0.73 13.68
CA PRO A 2 5.34 0.96 12.66
C PRO A 2 5.76 0.44 11.29
N LEU A 3 4.84 -0.18 10.54
CA LEU A 3 5.12 -0.73 9.20
C LEU A 3 5.62 0.35 8.23
N GLU A 4 5.08 1.57 8.33
CA GLU A 4 5.44 2.74 7.50
C GLU A 4 6.93 3.10 7.60
N ASN A 5 7.57 2.84 8.75
CA ASN A 5 8.99 3.11 8.94
C ASN A 5 9.88 2.15 8.12
N CYS A 6 9.32 1.03 7.66
CA CYS A 6 10.01 0.07 6.80
C CYS A 6 9.77 0.33 5.31
N LEU A 7 9.04 1.40 4.97
CA LEU A 7 8.77 1.79 3.58
C LEU A 7 9.76 2.86 3.11
N SER A 8 9.77 3.12 1.80
CA SER A 8 10.52 4.24 1.23
C SER A 8 9.95 5.58 1.70
N LYS A 9 10.74 6.65 1.58
CA LYS A 9 10.25 8.01 1.88
C LYS A 9 9.03 8.38 1.03
N ASP A 10 9.06 8.04 -0.26
CA ASP A 10 7.97 8.34 -1.18
C ASP A 10 6.68 7.59 -0.81
N ASP A 11 6.77 6.34 -0.34
CA ASP A 11 5.59 5.59 0.08
C ASP A 11 4.95 6.19 1.34
N ARG A 12 5.77 6.68 2.28
CA ARG A 12 5.26 7.41 3.45
C ARG A 12 4.56 8.71 3.05
N VAL A 13 5.13 9.46 2.10
CA VAL A 13 4.49 10.67 1.54
C VAL A 13 3.13 10.32 0.93
N LEU A 14 3.04 9.24 0.14
CA LEU A 14 1.76 8.79 -0.42
C LEU A 14 0.75 8.49 0.71
N ILE A 15 1.14 7.76 1.76
CA ILE A 15 0.25 7.45 2.89
C ILE A 15 -0.25 8.74 3.58
N ASP A 16 0.62 9.72 3.76
CA ASP A 16 0.31 10.97 4.47
C ASP A 16 -0.59 11.92 3.66
N SER A 17 -0.32 12.08 2.35
CA SER A 17 -0.95 13.10 1.52
C SER A 17 -1.90 12.58 0.44
N GLY A 18 -1.92 11.28 0.18
CA GLY A 18 -2.55 10.76 -1.03
C GLY A 18 -1.84 11.24 -2.30
N GLU A 19 -2.53 11.16 -3.43
CA GLU A 19 -2.03 11.56 -4.75
C GLU A 19 -3.17 12.16 -5.58
N GLY A 20 -2.81 13.04 -6.53
CA GLY A 20 -3.76 13.67 -7.45
C GLY A 20 -4.25 12.75 -8.57
N GLU A 21 -5.33 13.19 -9.23
CA GLU A 21 -5.83 12.58 -10.46
C GLU A 21 -4.72 12.46 -11.53
N GLY A 22 -4.80 11.42 -12.36
CA GLY A 22 -3.77 11.08 -13.35
C GLY A 22 -2.64 10.21 -12.78
N LYS A 23 -2.33 10.26 -11.48
CA LYS A 23 -1.28 9.43 -10.85
C LYS A 23 -1.77 8.52 -9.73
N ARG A 24 -2.89 8.84 -9.07
CA ARG A 24 -3.40 8.10 -7.90
C ARG A 24 -3.52 6.58 -8.08
N ASN A 25 -3.82 6.08 -9.28
CA ASN A 25 -3.93 4.64 -9.54
C ASN A 25 -2.57 3.95 -9.70
N SER A 26 -1.62 4.58 -10.41
CA SER A 26 -0.29 4.01 -10.61
C SER A 26 0.55 4.09 -9.33
N SER A 27 0.51 5.24 -8.63
CA SER A 27 1.07 5.41 -7.28
C SER A 27 0.43 4.43 -6.29
N GLY A 28 -0.89 4.24 -6.35
CA GLY A 28 -1.59 3.26 -5.52
C GLY A 28 -1.16 1.82 -5.77
N ALA A 29 -0.98 1.43 -7.04
CA ALA A 29 -0.48 0.10 -7.38
C ALA A 29 0.95 -0.14 -6.85
N LYS A 30 1.84 0.85 -6.96
CA LYS A 30 3.19 0.80 -6.38
C LYS A 30 3.11 0.65 -4.85
N LEU A 31 2.34 1.52 -4.19
CA LEU A 31 2.19 1.51 -2.73
C LEU A 31 1.63 0.17 -2.22
N ALA A 32 0.62 -0.39 -2.89
CA ALA A 32 0.06 -1.69 -2.53
C ALA A 32 1.11 -2.80 -2.57
N ARG A 33 1.95 -2.87 -3.61
CA ARG A 33 3.03 -3.86 -3.70
C ARG A 33 4.04 -3.70 -2.57
N ASN A 34 4.45 -2.46 -2.28
CA ASN A 34 5.43 -2.18 -1.23
C ASN A 34 4.89 -2.53 0.16
N LEU A 35 3.64 -2.18 0.46
CA LEU A 35 2.99 -2.54 1.73
C LEU A 35 2.90 -4.06 1.91
N ILE A 36 2.44 -4.79 0.89
CA ILE A 36 2.29 -6.25 0.95
C ILE A 36 3.66 -6.93 1.03
N GLY A 37 4.61 -6.52 0.18
CA GLY A 37 5.95 -7.09 0.12
C GLY A 37 6.71 -6.89 1.42
N THR A 38 6.70 -5.67 1.97
CA THR A 38 7.36 -5.37 3.24
C THR A 38 6.73 -6.16 4.40
N ALA A 39 5.40 -6.18 4.51
CA ALA A 39 4.70 -6.93 5.55
C ALA A 39 5.01 -8.43 5.48
N LYS A 40 5.00 -9.03 4.27
CA LYS A 40 5.35 -10.44 4.03
C LYS A 40 6.81 -10.71 4.40
N ARG A 41 7.74 -9.84 3.99
CA ARG A 41 9.17 -10.00 4.27
C ARG A 41 9.49 -9.91 5.76
N LEU A 42 8.91 -8.94 6.47
CA LEU A 42 9.07 -8.81 7.92
C LEU A 42 8.53 -10.03 8.65
N GLY A 43 7.36 -10.53 8.26
CA GLY A 43 6.79 -11.77 8.80
C GLY A 43 7.69 -12.98 8.56
N HIS A 44 8.20 -13.15 7.34
CA HIS A 44 9.13 -14.24 6.99
C HIS A 44 10.44 -14.20 7.81
N LEU A 45 10.97 -13.00 8.07
CA LEU A 45 12.19 -12.81 8.87
C LEU A 45 11.94 -12.84 10.38
N GLY A 46 10.68 -12.93 10.84
CA GLY A 46 10.34 -12.90 12.26
C GLY A 46 10.46 -11.52 12.91
N TYR A 47 10.52 -10.43 12.13
CA TYR A 47 10.60 -9.08 12.69
C TYR A 47 9.20 -8.55 13.07
N PRO A 48 8.98 -8.19 14.35
CA PRO A 48 7.68 -7.69 14.79
C PRO A 48 7.43 -6.26 14.30
N TYR A 49 6.24 -6.02 13.75
CA TYR A 49 5.79 -4.69 13.34
C TYR A 49 4.35 -4.42 13.79
N LYS A 50 3.95 -3.14 13.74
CA LYS A 50 2.60 -2.65 14.03
C LYS A 50 2.02 -1.98 12.80
N GLY A 51 0.70 -2.07 12.61
CA GLY A 51 -0.03 -1.48 11.49
C GLY A 51 -0.52 -2.53 10.50
N ASP A 52 -1.70 -2.31 9.94
CA ASP A 52 -2.30 -3.15 8.91
C ASP A 52 -1.98 -2.56 7.53
N PRO A 53 -1.25 -3.29 6.64
CA PRO A 53 -0.93 -2.80 5.31
C PRO A 53 -2.18 -2.46 4.48
N HIS A 54 -3.31 -3.17 4.66
CA HIS A 54 -4.54 -2.84 3.95
C HIS A 54 -5.15 -1.53 4.46
N LYS A 55 -5.10 -1.30 5.77
CA LYS A 55 -5.54 -0.02 6.35
C LYS A 55 -4.72 1.15 5.84
N LEU A 56 -3.40 1.03 5.78
CA LEU A 56 -2.52 2.09 5.24
C LEU A 56 -2.83 2.41 3.77
N PHE A 57 -3.10 1.39 2.97
CA PHE A 57 -3.54 1.58 1.58
C PHE A 57 -4.93 2.23 1.49
N SER A 58 -5.86 1.87 2.36
CA SER A 58 -7.18 2.50 2.43
C SER A 58 -7.08 3.98 2.82
N ASP A 59 -6.20 4.31 3.76
CA ASP A 59 -5.97 5.68 4.20
C ASP A 59 -5.39 6.50 3.03
N TYR A 60 -4.44 5.96 2.26
CA TYR A 60 -3.98 6.55 0.98
C TYR A 60 -5.13 6.83 0.00
N CYS A 61 -5.99 5.85 -0.26
CA CYS A 61 -7.12 6.00 -1.19
C CYS A 61 -8.07 7.11 -0.78
N SER A 62 -8.33 7.26 0.53
CA SER A 62 -9.21 8.29 1.08
C SER A 62 -8.64 9.71 0.97
N ARG A 63 -7.30 9.83 0.95
CA ARG A 63 -6.58 11.11 0.85
C ARG A 63 -6.30 11.54 -0.59
N CYS A 64 -6.46 10.65 -1.56
CA CYS A 64 -6.33 10.99 -2.98
C CYS A 64 -7.33 12.07 -3.39
N THR A 65 -7.00 12.84 -4.43
CA THR A 65 -7.87 13.90 -4.95
C THR A 65 -8.10 13.70 -6.45
N PRO A 66 -9.29 13.23 -6.89
CA PRO A 66 -10.41 12.82 -6.06
C PRO A 66 -10.12 11.51 -5.29
N PRO A 67 -10.85 11.20 -4.21
CA PRO A 67 -10.70 9.94 -3.48
C PRO A 67 -10.90 8.73 -4.40
N ILE A 68 -10.15 7.65 -4.16
CA ILE A 68 -10.33 6.41 -4.91
C ILE A 68 -11.55 5.67 -4.36
N GLU A 69 -12.52 5.40 -5.24
CA GLU A 69 -13.74 4.66 -4.92
C GLU A 69 -13.43 3.28 -4.34
N SER A 70 -14.19 2.84 -3.33
CA SER A 70 -13.87 1.60 -2.60
C SER A 70 -13.78 0.36 -3.51
N LYS A 71 -14.61 0.29 -4.55
CA LYS A 71 -14.56 -0.81 -5.55
C LYS A 71 -13.27 -0.76 -6.37
N GLU A 72 -12.79 0.42 -6.72
CA GLU A 72 -11.54 0.62 -7.45
C GLU A 72 -10.32 0.32 -6.56
N ALA A 73 -10.32 0.84 -5.32
CA ALA A 73 -9.30 0.54 -4.32
C ALA A 73 -9.17 -0.97 -4.09
N GLN A 74 -10.29 -1.69 -3.92
CA GLN A 74 -10.28 -3.15 -3.77
C GLN A 74 -9.72 -3.87 -4.99
N LYS A 75 -10.01 -3.40 -6.22
CA LYS A 75 -9.43 -3.97 -7.44
C LYS A 75 -7.92 -3.78 -7.49
N ILE A 76 -7.43 -2.58 -7.19
CA ILE A 76 -5.99 -2.27 -7.14
C ILE A 76 -5.30 -3.18 -6.11
N TRP A 77 -5.86 -3.27 -4.90
CA TRP A 77 -5.30 -4.10 -3.84
C TRP A 77 -5.24 -5.58 -4.23
N LYS A 78 -6.37 -6.17 -4.66
CA LYS A 78 -6.44 -7.59 -5.03
C LYS A 78 -5.49 -7.93 -6.16
N LYS A 79 -5.44 -7.12 -7.23
CA LYS A 79 -4.55 -7.34 -8.38
C LYS A 79 -3.08 -7.44 -7.95
N ASN A 80 -2.62 -6.53 -7.08
CA ASN A 80 -1.24 -6.51 -6.63
C ASN A 80 -0.94 -7.57 -5.56
N LYS A 81 -1.91 -7.94 -4.72
CA LYS A 81 -1.79 -9.05 -3.76
C LYS A 81 -1.62 -10.40 -4.47
N THR A 82 -2.42 -10.66 -5.50
CA THR A 82 -2.37 -11.93 -6.25
C THR A 82 -1.06 -12.09 -7.01
N SER A 83 -0.55 -11.02 -7.64
CA SER A 83 0.76 -11.04 -8.31
C SER A 83 1.87 -11.53 -7.38
N LEU A 84 1.93 -11.03 -6.14
CA LEU A 84 2.95 -11.41 -5.16
C LEU A 84 2.80 -12.82 -4.56
N LEU A 85 1.71 -13.54 -4.87
CA LEU A 85 1.49 -14.93 -4.49
C LEU A 85 1.88 -15.91 -5.60
N LEU A 86 1.94 -15.46 -6.86
CA LEU A 86 2.38 -16.28 -7.98
C LEU A 86 3.91 -16.33 -8.10
N ASP A 87 4.60 -15.36 -7.50
CA ASP A 87 6.07 -15.21 -7.55
C ASP A 87 6.79 -15.81 -6.32
N SER A 88 6.10 -16.55 -5.46
CA SER A 88 6.63 -17.10 -4.20
C SER A 88 6.28 -18.55 -3.97
#